data_AF-A0A024VL95-F1
#
_entry.id   AF-A0A024VL95-F1
#
_cell.length_a   1.000
_cell.length_b   1.000
_cell.length_c   1.000
_cell.angle_alpha   90.00
_cell.angle_beta   90.00
_cell.angle_gamma   90.00
#
_symmetry.space_group_name_H-M   'P 1'
#
loop_
_entity.id
_entity.type
_entity.pdbx_description
1 polymer ?
#
loop_
_entity_poly.entity_id
_entity_poly.type
_entity_poly.pdbx_seq_one_letter_code
_entity_poly.pdbx_strand_id
1 'polypeptide(L)'
;MTKTSEELKKILKDENNMVEDILNTFNKCNELWFHKLWIIKYGLKDNLIDMKDLLNELEYCKRSFYKDDRNYHCWNYRSYIISCIHIIHKKLNNMNKENKENKEKEKNLDETNKTHQTHQTHQTIQSNQSNQSNGCFNFDVYETNYKLSKMLIENNFSNFSAWFLKYSLKKSIIDTNNELNLIKNAIFTDPFDQSLWEFYKWFLFQNGNDKEEILFILLNNNTIYLFFPNLINLNISKCICYDNNNKEIKGSWDKHIIKINNSNNINDSNNKESFVFSFTFDKNYLLLGNIPYIKFVLYYYKYNIYVPHQIHYEQNILKDIYRLYNNSSKENNKYEHSIIYQIDITKISKCQLFNILLDNNQYNRKGIYQFSNNIDDNNDQNKIYYNFYKYINSSNILLNISTNMDLHLLNLELEQINELLLLENDCKFALYTKFEILKRIEHFEEALKVLDYLKQVDFLRLEYYKDQETEILIKKRIHDYYETSEKGNNNEMLDLTHMNIKSIIYPLMIEAFFIPKIDLSNNSISEGYNGKGTLNFLYNLRELCLNNNKLKNFIYNQLILDS
;
A
#
# COMPACT_ATOMS: atom_id res chain seq x y z
N MET A 1 34.68 -37.88 -24.36
CA MET A 1 33.82 -38.56 -23.38
C MET A 1 32.89 -37.53 -22.77
N THR A 2 31.59 -37.72 -22.87
CA THR A 2 30.58 -36.91 -22.17
C THR A 2 30.62 -37.27 -20.69
N LYS A 3 30.87 -36.28 -19.82
CA LYS A 3 30.88 -36.47 -18.36
C LYS A 3 29.52 -36.97 -17.87
N THR A 4 29.50 -37.81 -16.84
CA THR A 4 28.26 -38.30 -16.24
C THR A 4 27.57 -37.18 -15.43
N SER A 5 26.27 -37.32 -15.15
CA SER A 5 25.54 -36.35 -14.31
C SER A 5 26.17 -36.21 -12.92
N GLU A 6 26.65 -37.31 -12.33
CA GLU A 6 27.33 -37.30 -11.02
C GLU A 6 28.68 -36.58 -11.06
N GLU A 7 29.47 -36.77 -12.12
CA GLU A 7 30.71 -36.02 -12.34
C GLU A 7 30.44 -34.52 -12.49
N LEU A 8 29.40 -34.14 -13.22
CA LEU A 8 29.00 -32.73 -13.38
C LEU A 8 28.53 -32.11 -12.06
N LYS A 9 27.77 -32.84 -11.24
CA LYS A 9 27.38 -32.39 -9.89
C LYS A 9 28.61 -32.14 -9.01
N LYS A 10 29.59 -33.04 -9.06
CA LYS A 10 30.84 -32.89 -8.30
C LYS A 10 31.60 -31.64 -8.74
N ILE A 11 31.76 -31.43 -10.05
CA ILE A 11 32.46 -30.25 -10.59
C ILE A 11 31.77 -28.95 -10.15
N LEU A 12 30.43 -28.87 -10.25
CA LEU A 12 29.71 -27.67 -9.81
C LEU A 12 29.89 -27.40 -8.32
N LYS A 13 29.91 -28.46 -7.50
CA LYS A 13 30.15 -28.32 -6.06
C LYS A 13 31.57 -27.83 -5.77
N ASP A 14 32.57 -28.39 -6.44
CA ASP A 14 33.97 -27.98 -6.28
C ASP A 14 34.18 -26.52 -6.74
N GLU A 15 33.54 -26.12 -7.85
CA GLU A 15 33.53 -24.74 -8.34
C GLU A 15 32.89 -23.78 -7.33
N ASN A 16 31.73 -24.16 -6.76
CA ASN A 16 31.04 -23.35 -5.77
C ASN A 16 31.89 -23.16 -4.50
N ASN A 17 32.54 -24.22 -4.01
CA ASN A 17 33.45 -24.14 -2.87
C ASN A 17 34.62 -23.19 -3.14
N MET A 18 35.23 -23.28 -4.33
CA MET A 18 36.31 -22.37 -4.74
C MET A 18 35.83 -20.91 -4.72
N VAL A 19 34.62 -20.63 -5.23
CA VAL A 19 34.04 -19.28 -5.20
C VAL A 19 33.82 -18.80 -3.78
N GLU A 20 33.30 -19.64 -2.89
CA GLU A 20 33.11 -19.31 -1.46
C GLU A 20 34.44 -19.00 -0.76
N ASP A 21 35.50 -19.75 -1.07
CA ASP A 21 36.84 -19.51 -0.53
C ASP A 21 37.40 -18.15 -0.98
N ILE A 22 37.19 -17.78 -2.24
CA ILE A 22 37.63 -16.47 -2.74
C ILE A 22 36.76 -15.34 -2.15
N LEU A 23 35.44 -15.56 -2.02
CA LEU A 23 34.51 -14.59 -1.40
C LEU A 23 34.82 -14.33 0.07
N ASN A 24 35.46 -15.27 0.79
CA ASN A 24 35.95 -15.01 2.14
C ASN A 24 36.99 -13.88 2.20
N THR A 25 37.71 -13.63 1.10
CA THR A 25 38.69 -12.54 0.97
C THR A 25 38.09 -11.34 0.24
N PHE A 26 37.33 -11.57 -0.83
CA PHE A 26 36.78 -10.52 -1.72
C PHE A 26 35.25 -10.52 -1.73
N ASN A 27 34.64 -10.30 -0.56
CA ASN A 27 33.20 -10.46 -0.34
C ASN A 27 32.29 -9.48 -1.12
N LYS A 28 32.85 -8.48 -1.80
CA LYS A 28 32.13 -7.45 -2.60
C LYS A 28 32.52 -7.45 -4.09
N CYS A 29 33.10 -8.54 -4.60
CA CYS A 29 33.43 -8.68 -6.02
C CYS A 29 32.19 -9.09 -6.83
N ASN A 30 31.74 -8.23 -7.75
CA ASN A 30 30.56 -8.46 -8.58
C ASN A 30 30.69 -9.73 -9.42
N GLU A 31 31.87 -9.98 -9.97
CA GLU A 31 32.16 -11.08 -10.87
C GLU A 31 32.01 -12.42 -10.15
N LEU A 32 32.48 -12.53 -8.91
CA LEU A 32 32.32 -13.73 -8.09
C LEU A 32 30.86 -14.00 -7.73
N TRP A 33 30.11 -12.97 -7.34
CA TRP A 33 28.68 -13.13 -7.06
C TRP A 33 27.89 -13.48 -8.32
N PHE A 34 28.23 -12.88 -9.47
CA PHE A 34 27.65 -13.25 -10.76
C PHE A 34 27.96 -14.69 -11.15
N HIS A 35 29.20 -15.15 -10.92
CA HIS A 35 29.60 -16.53 -11.16
C HIS A 35 28.84 -17.50 -10.24
N LYS A 36 28.69 -17.17 -8.96
CA LYS A 36 27.89 -17.96 -8.01
C LYS A 36 26.42 -18.05 -8.45
N LEU A 37 25.82 -16.95 -8.92
CA LEU A 37 24.47 -16.95 -9.52
C LEU A 37 24.40 -17.88 -10.76
N TRP A 38 25.42 -17.84 -11.62
CA TRP A 38 25.52 -18.69 -12.80
C TRP A 38 25.60 -20.19 -12.43
N ILE A 39 26.39 -20.57 -11.42
CA ILE A 39 26.48 -21.96 -10.93
C ILE A 39 25.09 -22.50 -10.58
N ILE A 40 24.33 -21.73 -9.79
CA ILE A 40 22.96 -22.09 -9.41
C ILE A 40 22.05 -22.19 -10.62
N LYS A 41 22.11 -21.18 -11.51
CA LYS A 41 21.29 -21.14 -12.72
C LYS A 41 21.51 -22.36 -13.60
N TYR A 42 22.78 -22.65 -13.86
CA TYR A 42 23.23 -23.77 -14.68
C TYR A 42 22.81 -25.10 -14.06
N GLY A 43 23.08 -25.27 -12.75
CA GLY A 43 22.71 -26.48 -12.04
C GLY A 43 21.20 -26.75 -11.99
N LEU A 44 20.37 -25.70 -11.91
CA LEU A 44 18.92 -25.87 -12.00
C LEU A 44 18.44 -26.26 -13.39
N LYS A 45 18.97 -25.62 -14.44
CA LYS A 45 18.59 -25.90 -15.83
C LYS A 45 18.85 -27.36 -16.21
N ASP A 46 19.97 -27.92 -15.74
CA ASP A 46 20.41 -29.27 -16.08
C ASP A 46 20.04 -30.31 -14.99
N ASN A 47 19.18 -29.96 -14.02
CA ASN A 47 18.79 -30.80 -12.87
C ASN A 47 19.97 -31.38 -12.06
N LEU A 48 21.05 -30.61 -11.94
CA LEU A 48 22.24 -30.94 -11.17
C LEU A 48 22.16 -30.46 -9.71
N ILE A 49 21.29 -29.50 -9.41
CA ILE A 49 21.05 -28.91 -8.08
C ILE A 49 19.62 -29.21 -7.65
N ASP A 50 19.43 -29.55 -6.37
CA ASP A 50 18.11 -29.80 -5.78
C ASP A 50 17.72 -28.79 -4.68
N MET A 51 16.58 -29.03 -4.03
CA MET A 51 16.08 -28.20 -2.93
C MET A 51 17.05 -28.14 -1.73
N LYS A 52 17.75 -29.23 -1.43
CA LYS A 52 18.69 -29.29 -0.31
C LYS A 52 19.90 -28.40 -0.58
N ASP A 53 20.39 -28.40 -1.81
CA ASP A 53 21.49 -27.51 -2.22
C ASP A 53 21.10 -26.03 -2.11
N LEU A 54 19.89 -25.65 -2.54
CA LEU A 54 19.40 -24.27 -2.37
C LEU A 54 19.26 -23.86 -0.90
N LEU A 55 18.84 -24.77 -0.02
CA LEU A 55 18.80 -24.50 1.42
C LEU A 55 20.20 -24.33 2.01
N ASN A 56 21.20 -25.09 1.53
CA ASN A 56 22.60 -24.90 1.92
C ASN A 56 23.12 -23.50 1.50
N GLU A 57 22.69 -23.01 0.34
CA GLU A 57 23.02 -21.65 -0.11
C GLU A 57 22.39 -20.57 0.77
N LEU A 58 21.18 -20.78 1.30
CA LEU A 58 20.61 -19.88 2.30
C LEU A 58 21.40 -19.89 3.61
N GLU A 59 21.89 -21.05 4.04
CA GLU A 59 22.75 -21.16 5.23
C GLU A 59 24.14 -20.54 4.99
N TYR A 60 24.67 -20.62 3.76
CA TYR A 60 25.85 -19.85 3.36
C TYR A 60 25.61 -18.33 3.49
N CYS A 61 24.47 -17.83 2.99
CA CYS A 61 24.12 -16.41 3.15
C CYS A 61 24.05 -16.00 4.62
N LYS A 62 23.37 -16.81 5.44
CA LYS A 62 23.25 -16.58 6.88
C LYS A 62 24.62 -16.50 7.56
N ARG A 63 25.54 -17.42 7.26
CA ARG A 63 26.92 -17.39 7.77
C ARG A 63 27.69 -16.17 7.27
N SER A 64 27.46 -15.74 6.03
CA SER A 64 28.11 -14.55 5.46
C SER A 64 27.66 -13.26 6.12
N PHE A 65 26.40 -13.15 6.54
CA PHE A 65 25.91 -11.99 7.28
C PHE A 65 26.53 -11.83 8.66
N TYR A 66 27.02 -12.90 9.30
CA TYR A 66 27.81 -12.76 10.54
C TYR A 66 29.15 -12.03 10.30
N LYS A 67 29.67 -12.04 9.07
CA LYS A 67 30.92 -11.34 8.69
C LYS A 67 30.66 -9.92 8.23
N ASP A 68 29.65 -9.74 7.37
CA ASP A 68 29.22 -8.44 6.86
C ASP A 68 27.71 -8.48 6.62
N ASP A 69 26.96 -8.03 7.60
CA ASP A 69 25.50 -8.00 7.64
C ASP A 69 24.90 -6.93 6.69
N ARG A 70 25.73 -6.02 6.18
CA ARG A 70 25.40 -4.97 5.20
C ARG A 70 25.86 -5.33 3.78
N ASN A 71 26.34 -6.55 3.55
CA ASN A 71 26.76 -6.99 2.22
C ASN A 71 25.57 -7.12 1.26
N TYR A 72 25.33 -6.09 0.47
CA TYR A 72 24.21 -6.04 -0.47
C TYR A 72 24.26 -7.15 -1.53
N HIS A 73 25.45 -7.61 -1.93
CA HIS A 73 25.57 -8.71 -2.90
C HIS A 73 25.05 -10.02 -2.30
N CYS A 74 25.36 -10.29 -1.03
CA CYS A 74 24.86 -11.45 -0.32
C CYS A 74 23.32 -11.37 -0.11
N TRP A 75 22.79 -10.18 0.19
CA TRP A 75 21.34 -9.96 0.24
C TRP A 75 20.64 -10.19 -1.10
N ASN A 76 21.24 -9.72 -2.19
CA ASN A 76 20.75 -9.95 -3.56
C ASN A 76 20.82 -11.44 -3.93
N TYR A 77 21.93 -12.10 -3.61
CA TYR A 77 22.11 -13.53 -3.83
C TYR A 77 21.08 -14.34 -3.04
N ARG A 78 20.85 -14.02 -1.77
CA ARG A 78 19.80 -14.66 -0.96
C ARG A 78 18.42 -14.52 -1.58
N SER A 79 18.08 -13.33 -2.07
CA SER A 79 16.80 -13.06 -2.73
C SER A 79 16.66 -13.88 -4.02
N TYR A 80 17.75 -14.06 -4.76
CA TYR A 80 17.82 -14.93 -5.91
C TYR A 80 17.60 -16.41 -5.54
N ILE A 81 18.24 -16.92 -4.48
CA ILE A 81 18.03 -18.30 -4.01
C ILE A 81 16.58 -18.55 -3.59
N ILE A 82 15.97 -17.61 -2.85
CA ILE A 82 14.53 -17.69 -2.50
C ILE A 82 13.67 -17.76 -3.76
N SER A 83 14.05 -17.02 -4.81
CA SER A 83 13.36 -17.07 -6.11
C SER A 83 13.46 -18.46 -6.74
N CYS A 84 14.65 -19.05 -6.76
CA CYS A 84 14.87 -20.41 -7.24
C CYS A 84 14.03 -21.44 -6.45
N ILE A 85 14.00 -21.34 -5.12
CA ILE A 85 13.19 -22.22 -4.26
C ILE A 85 11.71 -22.14 -4.63
N HIS A 86 11.16 -20.93 -4.81
CA HIS A 86 9.76 -20.76 -5.20
C HIS A 86 9.46 -21.41 -6.56
N ILE A 87 10.36 -21.27 -7.54
CA ILE A 87 10.20 -21.86 -8.87
C ILE A 87 10.15 -23.40 -8.77
N ILE A 88 11.07 -24.02 -8.02
CA ILE A 88 11.09 -25.48 -7.85
C ILE A 88 9.86 -25.96 -7.07
N HIS A 89 9.49 -25.27 -5.99
CA HIS A 89 8.33 -25.62 -5.19
C HIS A 89 7.04 -25.60 -6.04
N LYS A 90 6.90 -24.61 -6.93
CA LYS A 90 5.78 -24.54 -7.89
C LYS A 90 5.81 -25.72 -8.88
N LYS A 91 6.98 -26.09 -9.42
CA LYS A 91 7.15 -27.26 -10.30
C LYS A 91 6.69 -28.54 -9.60
N LEU A 92 7.15 -28.79 -8.37
CA LEU A 92 6.78 -29.98 -7.59
C LEU A 92 5.27 -30.04 -7.33
N ASN A 93 4.66 -28.90 -6.99
CA ASN A 93 3.22 -28.82 -6.77
C ASN A 93 2.40 -29.08 -8.04
N ASN A 94 2.83 -28.57 -9.20
CA ASN A 94 2.16 -28.83 -10.47
C ASN A 94 2.26 -30.31 -10.86
N MET A 95 3.45 -30.92 -10.74
CA MET A 95 3.66 -32.36 -10.96
C MET A 95 2.75 -33.21 -10.06
N ASN A 96 2.61 -32.82 -8.78
CA ASN A 96 1.73 -33.52 -7.84
C ASN A 96 0.23 -33.38 -8.20
N LYS A 97 -0.18 -32.23 -8.75
CA LYS A 97 -1.56 -32.04 -9.25
C LYS A 97 -1.83 -32.87 -10.49
N GLU A 98 -0.93 -32.83 -11.47
CA GLU A 98 -1.03 -33.65 -12.69
C GLU A 98 -1.05 -35.14 -12.35
N ASN A 99 -0.21 -35.60 -11.42
CA ASN A 99 -0.21 -36.98 -10.95
C ASN A 99 -1.50 -37.37 -10.21
N LYS A 100 -2.15 -36.44 -9.49
CA LYS A 100 -3.45 -36.68 -8.85
C LYS A 100 -4.57 -36.74 -9.89
N GLU A 101 -4.59 -35.82 -10.84
CA GLU A 101 -5.56 -35.80 -11.94
C GLU A 101 -5.42 -37.04 -12.85
N ASN A 102 -4.19 -37.48 -13.12
CA ASN A 102 -3.95 -38.70 -13.90
C ASN A 102 -4.38 -39.95 -13.12
N LYS A 103 -4.13 -40.02 -11.81
CA LYS A 103 -4.62 -41.12 -10.96
C LYS A 103 -6.14 -41.14 -10.81
N GLU A 104 -6.80 -39.97 -10.81
CA GLU A 104 -8.27 -39.88 -10.84
C GLU A 104 -8.85 -40.29 -12.20
N LYS A 105 -8.19 -39.93 -13.30
CA LYS A 105 -8.55 -40.40 -14.64
C LYS A 105 -8.35 -41.91 -14.80
N GLU A 106 -7.26 -42.47 -14.30
CA GLU A 106 -7.01 -43.92 -14.27
C GLU A 106 -8.04 -44.66 -13.41
N LYS A 107 -8.42 -44.12 -12.25
CA LYS A 107 -9.51 -44.70 -11.42
C LYS A 107 -10.87 -44.68 -12.13
N ASN A 108 -11.19 -43.63 -12.87
CA ASN A 108 -12.44 -43.55 -13.64
C ASN A 108 -12.44 -44.49 -14.87
N LEU A 109 -11.27 -44.78 -15.45
CA LEU A 109 -11.06 -45.79 -16.50
C LEU A 109 -11.11 -47.23 -15.95
N ASP A 110 -10.70 -47.46 -14.69
CA ASP A 110 -10.82 -48.77 -14.05
C ASP A 110 -12.23 -49.06 -13.50
N GLU A 111 -12.99 -48.04 -13.09
CA GLU A 111 -14.40 -48.19 -12.69
C GLU A 111 -15.33 -48.54 -13.87
N THR A 112 -14.92 -48.23 -15.11
CA THR A 112 -15.65 -48.63 -16.33
C THR A 112 -15.35 -50.08 -16.76
N ASN A 113 -14.35 -50.75 -16.17
CA ASN A 113 -13.98 -52.14 -16.47
C ASN A 113 -14.24 -53.14 -15.34
N LYS A 114 -14.92 -52.73 -14.25
CA LYS A 114 -15.38 -53.64 -13.19
C LYS A 114 -16.84 -53.41 -12.81
N THR A 115 -17.74 -53.52 -13.77
CA THR A 115 -19.11 -53.94 -13.47
C THR A 115 -19.15 -55.45 -13.29
N HIS A 116 -19.18 -55.88 -12.03
CA HIS A 116 -19.86 -57.07 -11.47
C HIS A 116 -19.02 -57.74 -10.38
N GLN A 117 -19.20 -57.34 -9.12
CA GLN A 117 -19.79 -58.19 -8.07
C GLN A 117 -19.74 -57.53 -6.67
N THR A 118 -20.93 -57.50 -6.04
CA THR A 118 -21.26 -57.59 -4.60
C THR A 118 -20.82 -56.51 -3.59
N HIS A 119 -21.83 -55.72 -3.19
CA HIS A 119 -22.32 -55.40 -1.84
C HIS A 119 -21.44 -55.45 -0.56
N GLN A 120 -21.73 -54.43 0.28
CA GLN A 120 -21.60 -54.30 1.74
C GLN A 120 -20.23 -53.96 2.34
N THR A 121 -20.08 -52.71 2.81
CA THR A 121 -20.15 -52.36 4.25
C THR A 121 -19.87 -50.86 4.43
N HIS A 122 -20.84 -50.13 4.99
CA HIS A 122 -20.63 -48.80 5.56
C HIS A 122 -20.01 -48.98 6.95
N GLN A 123 -18.74 -48.61 7.11
CA GLN A 123 -18.19 -48.27 8.41
C GLN A 123 -17.33 -47.01 8.33
N THR A 124 -17.77 -46.03 9.11
CA THR A 124 -17.03 -44.91 9.70
C THR A 124 -15.54 -45.17 9.84
N ILE A 125 -14.72 -44.35 9.17
CA ILE A 125 -13.30 -44.18 9.53
C ILE A 125 -13.09 -42.70 9.84
N GLN A 126 -12.84 -42.48 11.12
CA GLN A 126 -12.40 -41.26 11.74
C GLN A 126 -11.18 -40.69 11.03
N SER A 127 -11.15 -39.36 10.98
CA SER A 127 -9.98 -38.51 10.83
C SER A 127 -8.80 -39.04 11.65
N ASN A 128 -7.87 -39.72 10.99
CA ASN A 128 -6.49 -39.94 11.43
C ASN A 128 -5.70 -40.53 10.24
N GLN A 129 -5.32 -39.67 9.29
CA GLN A 129 -4.16 -39.94 8.45
C GLN A 129 -3.05 -39.00 8.90
N SER A 130 -2.23 -39.56 9.77
CA SER A 130 -0.89 -39.11 10.07
C SER A 130 -0.12 -38.82 8.80
N ASN A 131 0.57 -37.69 8.83
CA ASN A 131 1.52 -37.18 7.86
C ASN A 131 2.65 -38.18 7.57
N GLN A 132 2.42 -39.10 6.62
CA GLN A 132 3.49 -39.81 5.92
C GLN A 132 3.19 -39.82 4.43
N SER A 133 3.27 -38.64 3.82
CA SER A 133 3.52 -38.51 2.38
C SER A 133 4.88 -37.84 2.20
N ASN A 134 5.74 -38.51 1.43
CA ASN A 134 7.16 -38.25 1.28
C ASN A 134 7.52 -36.77 1.00
N GLY A 135 8.31 -36.17 1.89
CA GLY A 135 9.39 -35.24 1.54
C GLY A 135 9.05 -33.87 0.94
N CYS A 136 7.88 -33.29 1.21
CA CYS A 136 7.66 -31.88 0.89
C CYS A 136 8.43 -31.02 1.90
N PHE A 137 9.65 -30.57 1.53
CA PHE A 137 10.41 -29.60 2.31
C PHE A 137 9.57 -28.33 2.50
N ASN A 138 9.01 -28.15 3.70
CA ASN A 138 8.16 -27.02 4.05
C ASN A 138 9.04 -25.78 4.31
N PHE A 139 9.60 -25.19 3.26
CA PHE A 139 10.34 -23.93 3.36
C PHE A 139 9.34 -22.76 3.43
N ASP A 140 9.18 -22.19 4.63
CA ASP A 140 8.44 -20.94 4.81
C ASP A 140 9.43 -19.76 4.78
N VAL A 141 9.36 -18.97 3.70
CA VAL A 141 10.20 -17.78 3.50
C VAL A 141 9.97 -16.72 4.58
N TYR A 142 8.74 -16.57 5.08
CA TYR A 142 8.39 -15.55 6.06
C TYR A 142 8.92 -15.92 7.43
N GLU A 143 8.76 -17.17 7.84
CA GLU A 143 9.32 -17.68 9.08
C GLU A 143 10.85 -17.58 9.06
N THR A 144 11.46 -17.94 7.92
CA THR A 144 12.91 -17.84 7.72
C THR A 144 13.40 -16.39 7.77
N ASN A 145 12.69 -15.46 7.12
CA ASN A 145 13.01 -14.03 7.16
C ASN A 145 12.85 -13.44 8.57
N TYR A 146 11.80 -13.84 9.30
CA TYR A 146 11.58 -13.39 10.66
C TYR A 146 12.71 -13.84 11.60
N LYS A 147 13.05 -15.13 11.57
CA LYS A 147 14.16 -15.70 12.36
C LYS A 147 15.49 -15.04 12.02
N LEU A 148 15.78 -14.84 10.74
CA LEU A 148 17.02 -14.19 10.30
C LEU A 148 17.08 -12.73 10.75
N SER A 149 15.99 -11.98 10.57
CA SER A 149 15.90 -10.60 11.00
C SER A 149 16.15 -10.47 12.51
N LYS A 150 15.46 -11.28 13.32
CA LYS A 150 15.64 -11.30 14.78
C LYS A 150 17.10 -11.58 15.16
N MET A 151 17.70 -12.62 14.60
CA MET A 151 19.10 -12.98 14.84
C MET A 151 20.07 -11.84 14.48
N LEU A 152 19.85 -11.16 13.36
CA LEU A 152 20.73 -10.06 12.92
C LEU A 152 20.54 -8.81 13.79
N ILE A 153 19.31 -8.48 14.19
CA ILE A 153 19.02 -7.36 15.10
C ILE A 153 19.62 -7.61 16.49
N GLU A 154 19.52 -8.85 17.00
CA GLU A 154 20.13 -9.22 18.29
C GLU A 154 21.66 -9.12 18.26
N ASN A 155 22.28 -9.39 17.12
CA ASN A 155 23.73 -9.27 16.95
C ASN A 155 24.19 -7.82 16.72
N ASN A 156 23.45 -7.07 15.90
CA ASN A 156 23.70 -5.68 15.59
C ASN A 156 22.35 -5.01 15.29
N PHE A 157 21.79 -4.32 16.29
CA PHE A 157 20.50 -3.66 16.13
C PHE A 157 20.60 -2.48 15.14
N SER A 158 21.80 -1.93 14.91
CA SER A 158 22.06 -0.91 13.89
C SER A 158 22.28 -1.54 12.50
N ASN A 159 21.23 -2.21 12.01
CA ASN A 159 21.28 -2.96 10.77
C ASN A 159 20.04 -2.70 9.91
N PHE A 160 20.17 -1.75 8.98
CA PHE A 160 19.14 -1.44 8.00
C PHE A 160 18.60 -2.67 7.27
N SER A 161 19.46 -3.59 6.84
CA SER A 161 19.02 -4.77 6.09
C SER A 161 18.21 -5.76 6.93
N ALA A 162 18.54 -5.90 8.21
CA ALA A 162 17.82 -6.76 9.15
C ALA A 162 16.43 -6.20 9.47
N TRP A 163 16.31 -4.88 9.65
CA TRP A 163 15.00 -4.21 9.77
C TRP A 163 14.22 -4.25 8.46
N PHE A 164 14.90 -4.05 7.33
CA PHE A 164 14.30 -4.11 5.99
C PHE A 164 13.67 -5.49 5.71
N LEU A 165 14.27 -6.58 6.20
CA LEU A 165 13.65 -7.91 6.10
C LEU A 165 12.24 -7.96 6.72
N LYS A 166 11.96 -7.18 7.77
CA LYS A 166 10.65 -7.18 8.42
C LYS A 166 9.55 -6.59 7.53
N TYR A 167 9.88 -5.78 6.53
CA TYR A 167 8.93 -5.32 5.52
C TYR A 167 8.32 -6.47 4.71
N SER A 168 9.02 -7.61 4.63
CA SER A 168 8.57 -8.78 3.87
C SER A 168 7.65 -9.73 4.61
N LEU A 169 7.36 -9.45 5.89
CA LEU A 169 6.64 -10.37 6.76
C LEU A 169 5.13 -10.30 6.57
N LYS A 170 4.45 -11.43 6.79
CA LYS A 170 2.99 -11.45 6.86
C LYS A 170 2.52 -10.82 8.15
N LYS A 171 1.42 -10.04 8.09
CA LYS A 171 0.74 -9.51 9.29
C LYS A 171 0.43 -10.60 10.32
N SER A 172 0.07 -11.81 9.88
CA SER A 172 -0.27 -12.93 10.77
C SER A 172 0.89 -13.41 11.65
N ILE A 173 2.13 -13.04 11.33
CA ILE A 173 3.34 -13.44 12.06
C ILE A 173 3.78 -12.33 13.02
N ILE A 174 3.27 -11.11 12.83
CA ILE A 174 3.69 -9.92 13.57
C ILE A 174 2.73 -9.72 14.76
N ASP A 175 3.29 -9.75 15.97
CA ASP A 175 2.61 -9.20 17.14
C ASP A 175 2.99 -7.71 17.29
N THR A 176 1.98 -6.83 17.20
CA THR A 176 2.19 -5.38 17.17
C THR A 176 2.93 -4.88 18.42
N ASN A 177 2.56 -5.36 19.60
CA ASN A 177 3.13 -4.89 20.86
C ASN A 177 4.58 -5.34 21.01
N ASN A 178 4.87 -6.60 20.67
CA ASN A 178 6.24 -7.12 20.70
C ASN A 178 7.16 -6.40 19.72
N GLU A 179 6.68 -6.10 18.51
CA GLU A 179 7.46 -5.34 17.54
C GLU A 179 7.67 -3.89 17.99
N LEU A 180 6.64 -3.19 18.49
CA LEU A 180 6.81 -1.84 19.05
C LEU A 180 7.83 -1.84 20.20
N ASN A 181 7.76 -2.80 21.11
CA ASN A 181 8.73 -2.92 22.21
C ASN A 181 10.16 -3.16 21.71
N LEU A 182 10.34 -4.01 20.69
CA LEU A 182 11.64 -4.26 20.08
C LEU A 182 12.21 -2.98 19.44
N ILE A 183 11.38 -2.26 18.67
CA ILE A 183 11.76 -1.01 18.01
C ILE A 183 12.12 0.05 19.05
N LYS A 184 11.29 0.23 20.08
CA LYS A 184 11.53 1.18 21.18
C LYS A 184 12.87 0.91 21.85
N ASN A 185 13.11 -0.33 22.30
CA ASN A 185 14.36 -0.68 22.96
C ASN A 185 15.58 -0.35 22.09
N ALA A 186 15.51 -0.60 20.78
CA ALA A 186 16.58 -0.24 19.86
C ALA A 186 16.75 1.28 19.74
N ILE A 187 15.66 2.04 19.57
CA ILE A 187 15.70 3.50 19.44
C ILE A 187 16.23 4.17 20.71
N PHE A 188 15.82 3.70 21.90
CA PHE A 188 16.34 4.22 23.16
C PHE A 188 17.81 3.83 23.41
N THR A 189 18.33 2.83 22.69
CA THR A 189 19.75 2.44 22.77
C THR A 189 20.62 3.28 21.82
N ASP A 190 20.16 3.54 20.59
CA ASP A 190 20.80 4.47 19.66
C ASP A 190 19.75 5.36 18.95
N PRO A 191 19.45 6.52 19.53
CA PRO A 191 18.44 7.41 18.99
C PRO A 191 18.88 8.07 17.68
N PHE A 192 20.15 8.00 17.30
CA PHE A 192 20.65 8.62 16.08
C PHE A 192 20.75 7.63 14.90
N ASP A 193 20.37 6.36 15.09
CA ASP A 193 20.29 5.40 13.98
C ASP A 193 19.05 5.64 13.11
N GLN A 194 19.27 6.26 11.95
CA GLN A 194 18.27 6.50 10.94
C GLN A 194 17.46 5.25 10.55
N SER A 195 18.09 4.09 10.50
CA SER A 195 17.47 2.83 10.04
C SER A 195 16.29 2.43 10.93
N LEU A 196 16.44 2.64 12.24
CA LEU A 196 15.40 2.35 13.22
C LEU A 196 14.19 3.25 13.02
N TRP A 197 14.43 4.54 12.79
CA TRP A 197 13.36 5.52 12.58
C TRP A 197 12.66 5.35 11.25
N GLU A 198 13.35 4.96 10.18
CA GLU A 198 12.71 4.62 8.91
C GLU A 198 11.81 3.39 9.05
N PHE A 199 12.28 2.34 9.74
CA PHE A 199 11.46 1.18 10.02
C PHE A 199 10.26 1.52 10.92
N TYR A 200 10.47 2.33 11.95
CA TYR A 200 9.43 2.74 12.88
C TYR A 200 8.34 3.56 12.18
N LYS A 201 8.70 4.57 11.37
CA LYS A 201 7.74 5.33 10.56
C LYS A 201 6.96 4.42 9.60
N TRP A 202 7.63 3.47 8.94
CA TRP A 202 6.92 2.49 8.11
C TRP A 202 5.94 1.67 8.93
N PHE A 203 6.36 1.19 10.11
CA PHE A 203 5.53 0.39 11.00
C PHE A 203 4.31 1.17 11.49
N LEU A 204 4.46 2.46 11.81
CA LEU A 204 3.38 3.34 12.25
C LEU A 204 2.43 3.72 11.12
N PHE A 205 2.94 4.01 9.92
CA PHE A 205 2.18 4.74 8.89
C PHE A 205 1.86 3.96 7.62
N GLN A 206 2.66 2.96 7.26
CA GLN A 206 2.58 2.32 5.93
C GLN A 206 2.35 0.81 5.99
N ASN A 207 2.73 0.16 7.09
CA ASN A 207 2.68 -1.30 7.19
C ASN A 207 1.24 -1.81 6.98
N GLY A 208 1.07 -2.61 5.93
CA GLY A 208 -0.17 -3.27 5.62
C GLY A 208 -1.13 -2.56 4.68
N ASN A 209 -0.75 -1.41 4.13
CA ASN A 209 -1.53 -0.66 3.16
C ASN A 209 -1.20 -1.15 1.73
N ASP A 210 -1.45 -2.44 1.49
CA ASP A 210 -1.04 -3.15 0.27
C ASP A 210 -2.06 -2.99 -0.88
N LYS A 211 -3.20 -2.35 -0.64
CA LYS A 211 -4.27 -2.17 -1.64
C LYS A 211 -4.71 -0.72 -1.65
N GLU A 212 -5.21 -0.28 -2.79
CA GLU A 212 -5.94 0.99 -2.85
C GLU A 212 -7.29 0.87 -2.16
N GLU A 213 -7.68 1.95 -1.50
CA GLU A 213 -8.94 2.10 -0.78
C GLU A 213 -9.61 3.41 -1.23
N ILE A 214 -10.95 3.42 -1.19
CA ILE A 214 -11.73 4.61 -1.52
C ILE A 214 -11.77 5.49 -0.27
N LEU A 215 -11.41 6.77 -0.43
CA LEU A 215 -11.44 7.77 0.64
C LEU A 215 -12.88 8.08 1.08
N PHE A 216 -13.76 8.40 0.13
CA PHE A 216 -15.20 8.52 0.34
C PHE A 216 -15.95 8.45 -0.99
N ILE A 217 -17.29 8.37 -0.92
CA ILE A 217 -18.18 8.29 -2.08
C ILE A 217 -19.21 9.41 -2.03
N LEU A 218 -19.43 10.05 -3.17
CA LEU A 218 -20.46 11.10 -3.33
C LEU A 218 -21.50 10.63 -4.34
N LEU A 219 -22.79 10.78 -4.04
CA LEU A 219 -23.87 10.62 -5.00
C LEU A 219 -24.39 12.01 -5.40
N ASN A 220 -24.38 12.35 -6.68
CA ASN A 220 -24.99 13.60 -7.16
C ASN A 220 -25.65 13.34 -8.51
N ASN A 221 -26.87 13.84 -8.74
CA ASN A 221 -27.59 13.76 -10.02
C ASN A 221 -27.47 12.39 -10.72
N ASN A 222 -27.81 11.29 -10.02
CA ASN A 222 -27.73 9.91 -10.54
C ASN A 222 -26.32 9.48 -10.97
N THR A 223 -25.28 10.07 -10.37
CA THR A 223 -23.87 9.79 -10.63
C THR A 223 -23.16 9.52 -9.31
N ILE A 224 -22.44 8.41 -9.21
CA ILE A 224 -21.59 8.08 -8.07
C ILE A 224 -20.16 8.51 -8.38
N TYR A 225 -19.55 9.31 -7.51
CA TYR A 225 -18.16 9.73 -7.57
C TYR A 225 -17.36 8.98 -6.51
N LEU A 226 -16.27 8.35 -6.94
CA LEU A 226 -15.33 7.57 -6.13
C LEU A 226 -14.05 8.38 -5.99
N PHE A 227 -13.72 8.77 -4.75
CA PHE A 227 -12.50 9.52 -4.45
C PHE A 227 -11.43 8.57 -3.91
N PHE A 228 -10.24 8.64 -4.47
CA PHE A 228 -9.10 7.82 -4.07
C PHE A 228 -7.96 8.69 -3.55
N PRO A 229 -7.26 8.29 -2.47
CA PRO A 229 -6.16 9.08 -1.91
C PRO A 229 -4.96 9.15 -2.86
N ASN A 230 -4.77 8.12 -3.68
CA ASN A 230 -3.67 8.00 -4.64
C ASN A 230 -4.17 8.12 -6.08
N LEU A 231 -3.25 8.42 -6.98
CA LEU A 231 -3.50 8.43 -8.41
C LEU A 231 -3.67 6.99 -8.92
N ILE A 232 -4.84 6.66 -9.50
CA ILE A 232 -5.17 5.28 -9.90
C ILE A 232 -5.54 5.21 -11.38
N ASN A 233 -5.11 4.13 -12.04
CA ASN A 233 -5.52 3.78 -13.40
C ASN A 233 -6.60 2.68 -13.37
N LEU A 234 -7.89 3.05 -13.42
CA LEU A 234 -8.98 2.07 -13.49
C LEU A 234 -9.07 1.41 -14.88
N ASN A 235 -9.17 0.09 -14.91
CA ASN A 235 -9.59 -0.64 -16.09
C ASN A 235 -11.11 -0.59 -16.24
N ILE A 236 -11.61 0.57 -16.67
CA ILE A 236 -13.05 0.84 -16.88
C ILE A 236 -13.76 -0.28 -17.62
N SER A 237 -13.11 -0.92 -18.61
CA SER A 237 -13.70 -1.99 -19.41
C SER A 237 -14.06 -3.26 -18.62
N LYS A 238 -13.45 -3.48 -17.46
CA LYS A 238 -13.73 -4.61 -16.56
C LYS A 238 -14.47 -4.20 -15.29
N CYS A 239 -14.57 -2.89 -15.01
CA CYS A 239 -15.30 -2.39 -13.86
C CYS A 239 -16.80 -2.62 -14.03
N ILE A 240 -17.43 -3.29 -13.05
CA ILE A 240 -18.84 -3.65 -13.12
C ILE A 240 -19.55 -3.18 -11.85
N CYS A 241 -20.79 -2.71 -12.02
CA CYS A 241 -21.71 -2.34 -10.96
C CYS A 241 -22.83 -3.39 -10.88
N TYR A 242 -23.13 -3.89 -9.69
CA TYR A 242 -24.18 -4.88 -9.44
C TYR A 242 -25.21 -4.36 -8.45
N ASP A 243 -26.46 -4.81 -8.60
CA ASP A 243 -27.52 -4.65 -7.59
C ASP A 243 -27.41 -5.71 -6.47
N ASN A 244 -28.33 -5.63 -5.50
CA ASN A 244 -28.40 -6.58 -4.38
C ASN A 244 -28.62 -8.05 -4.81
N ASN A 245 -29.12 -8.30 -6.03
CA ASN A 245 -29.35 -9.63 -6.59
C ASN A 245 -28.20 -10.09 -7.50
N ASN A 246 -27.04 -9.40 -7.47
CA ASN A 246 -25.90 -9.59 -8.36
C ASN A 246 -26.23 -9.41 -9.85
N LYS A 247 -27.26 -8.62 -10.18
CA LYS A 247 -27.59 -8.26 -11.55
C LYS A 247 -26.82 -7.00 -11.94
N GLU A 248 -26.20 -7.02 -13.11
CA GLU A 248 -25.40 -5.90 -13.60
C GLU A 248 -26.29 -4.67 -13.86
N ILE A 249 -25.85 -3.52 -13.32
CA ILE A 249 -26.45 -2.21 -13.53
C ILE A 249 -25.67 -1.49 -14.62
N LYS A 250 -26.37 -1.06 -15.67
CA LYS A 250 -25.77 -0.34 -16.79
C LYS A 250 -25.60 1.15 -16.50
N GLY A 251 -24.49 1.70 -16.98
CA GLY A 251 -24.12 3.10 -16.82
C GLY A 251 -22.85 3.44 -17.61
N SER A 252 -22.49 4.72 -17.58
CA SER A 252 -21.28 5.26 -18.20
C SER A 252 -20.26 5.63 -17.13
N TRP A 253 -19.01 5.24 -17.37
CA TRP A 253 -17.87 5.63 -16.54
C TRP A 253 -17.24 6.90 -17.09
N ASP A 254 -16.87 7.81 -16.19
CA ASP A 254 -16.05 8.98 -16.49
C ASP A 254 -15.03 9.23 -15.36
N LYS A 255 -14.19 10.25 -15.48
CA LYS A 255 -13.14 10.55 -14.50
C LYS A 255 -12.67 12.00 -14.53
N HIS A 256 -11.97 12.37 -13.47
CA HIS A 256 -11.24 13.63 -13.43
C HIS A 256 -10.05 13.70 -14.38
N ILE A 257 -10.07 14.72 -15.25
CA ILE A 257 -9.03 14.94 -16.25
C ILE A 257 -7.84 15.61 -15.57
N ILE A 258 -6.73 14.87 -15.55
CA ILE A 258 -5.45 15.34 -15.08
C ILE A 258 -4.58 15.68 -16.29
N LYS A 259 -4.24 16.97 -16.48
CA LYS A 259 -3.38 17.43 -17.57
C LYS A 259 -1.91 17.28 -17.18
N ILE A 260 -1.26 16.18 -17.52
CA ILE A 260 0.17 16.02 -17.25
C ILE A 260 0.95 16.89 -18.25
N ASN A 261 1.68 17.90 -17.75
CA ASN A 261 2.59 18.69 -18.58
C ASN A 261 3.74 17.79 -19.07
N ASN A 262 3.64 17.32 -20.31
CA ASN A 262 4.79 16.98 -21.18
C ASN A 262 4.43 16.58 -22.63
N SER A 263 3.21 16.78 -23.12
CA SER A 263 2.90 16.60 -24.54
C SER A 263 2.33 17.88 -25.14
N ASN A 264 2.98 18.39 -26.19
CA ASN A 264 2.40 19.40 -27.09
C ASN A 264 1.24 18.82 -27.93
N ASN A 265 0.70 17.66 -27.55
CA ASN A 265 -0.45 17.04 -28.18
C ASN A 265 -1.68 17.31 -27.32
N ILE A 266 -2.46 18.28 -27.77
CA ILE A 266 -3.72 18.76 -27.17
C ILE A 266 -4.80 17.66 -27.05
N ASN A 267 -4.53 16.44 -27.56
CA ASN A 267 -5.43 15.28 -27.56
C ASN A 267 -4.85 14.06 -26.81
N ASP A 268 -4.31 14.21 -25.59
CA ASP A 268 -4.04 13.06 -24.72
C ASP A 268 -5.32 12.52 -24.07
N SER A 269 -6.25 12.04 -24.91
CA SER A 269 -7.38 11.17 -24.51
C SER A 269 -6.92 9.82 -23.93
N ASN A 270 -5.60 9.60 -23.88
CA ASN A 270 -4.96 8.38 -23.39
C ASN A 270 -4.56 8.42 -21.92
N ASN A 271 -4.63 9.56 -21.22
CA ASN A 271 -4.38 9.54 -19.78
C ASN A 271 -5.50 8.77 -19.08
N LYS A 272 -5.21 7.57 -18.55
CA LYS A 272 -6.17 6.70 -17.86
C LYS A 272 -6.25 6.95 -16.35
N GLU A 273 -5.31 7.71 -15.81
CA GLU A 273 -5.14 7.91 -14.38
C GLU A 273 -5.99 9.06 -13.85
N SER A 274 -6.59 8.86 -12.67
CA SER A 274 -7.35 9.88 -11.96
C SER A 274 -7.37 9.61 -10.45
N PHE A 275 -7.59 10.66 -9.67
CA PHE A 275 -7.94 10.56 -8.24
C PHE A 275 -9.44 10.38 -8.03
N VAL A 276 -10.25 10.80 -9.00
CA VAL A 276 -11.72 10.77 -8.93
C VAL A 276 -12.28 10.08 -10.17
N PHE A 277 -13.10 9.06 -9.96
CA PHE A 277 -13.83 8.37 -11.03
C PHE A 277 -15.32 8.50 -10.79
N SER A 278 -16.12 8.61 -11.84
CA SER A 278 -17.57 8.70 -11.74
C SER A 278 -18.26 7.59 -12.53
N PHE A 279 -19.40 7.15 -12.03
CA PHE A 279 -20.30 6.21 -12.70
C PHE A 279 -21.71 6.79 -12.74
N THR A 280 -22.17 7.13 -13.94
CA THR A 280 -23.48 7.71 -14.22
C THR A 280 -24.42 6.60 -14.68
N PHE A 281 -25.58 6.48 -14.05
CA PHE A 281 -26.50 5.39 -14.36
C PHE A 281 -27.33 5.71 -15.62
N ASP A 282 -27.47 4.76 -16.55
CA ASP A 282 -28.14 4.98 -17.87
C ASP A 282 -29.64 5.34 -17.76
N LYS A 283 -30.26 5.03 -16.62
CA LYS A 283 -31.62 5.46 -16.26
C LYS A 283 -31.61 6.01 -14.85
N ASN A 284 -32.69 6.68 -14.45
CA ASN A 284 -32.97 7.13 -13.08
C ASN A 284 -33.15 5.96 -12.07
N TYR A 285 -32.29 4.94 -12.10
CA TYR A 285 -32.34 3.76 -11.24
C TYR A 285 -32.20 4.13 -9.76
N LEU A 286 -31.44 5.19 -9.42
CA LEU A 286 -31.25 5.66 -8.04
C LEU A 286 -32.36 6.61 -7.54
N LEU A 287 -33.08 7.27 -8.44
CA LEU A 287 -34.21 8.15 -8.08
C LEU A 287 -35.48 7.37 -7.69
N LEU A 288 -35.47 6.03 -7.76
CA LEU A 288 -36.67 5.20 -7.60
C LEU A 288 -36.71 4.34 -6.33
N GLY A 289 -35.81 4.52 -5.35
CA GLY A 289 -35.94 3.89 -4.02
C GLY A 289 -35.92 2.35 -3.97
N ASN A 290 -35.69 1.68 -5.09
CA ASN A 290 -35.88 0.22 -5.23
C ASN A 290 -34.60 -0.61 -5.02
N ILE A 291 -33.42 0.01 -4.98
CA ILE A 291 -32.14 -0.69 -4.80
C ILE A 291 -31.52 -0.22 -3.48
N PRO A 292 -31.57 -1.02 -2.40
CA PRO A 292 -30.99 -0.65 -1.13
C PRO A 292 -29.46 -0.79 -1.11
N TYR A 293 -28.90 -1.68 -1.94
CA TYR A 293 -27.46 -1.94 -1.98
C TYR A 293 -26.94 -2.02 -3.41
N ILE A 294 -25.79 -1.40 -3.64
CA ILE A 294 -24.99 -1.52 -4.87
C ILE A 294 -23.64 -2.14 -4.53
N LYS A 295 -23.11 -2.95 -5.42
CA LYS A 295 -21.77 -3.51 -5.33
C LYS A 295 -20.94 -3.13 -6.55
N PHE A 296 -19.87 -2.38 -6.33
CA PHE A 296 -18.85 -2.10 -7.34
C PHE A 296 -17.75 -3.15 -7.28
N VAL A 297 -17.39 -3.70 -8.45
CA VAL A 297 -16.19 -4.49 -8.65
C VAL A 297 -15.28 -3.68 -9.56
N LEU A 298 -14.28 -3.04 -8.96
CA LEU A 298 -13.36 -2.14 -9.65
C LEU A 298 -12.08 -2.89 -9.96
N TYR A 299 -11.61 -2.79 -11.20
CA TYR A 299 -10.30 -3.30 -11.60
C TYR A 299 -9.37 -2.11 -11.84
N TYR A 300 -8.16 -2.19 -11.30
CA TYR A 300 -7.20 -1.10 -11.41
C TYR A 300 -5.79 -1.62 -11.59
N TYR A 301 -4.98 -0.83 -12.30
CA TYR A 301 -3.56 -1.08 -12.44
C TYR A 301 -2.81 -0.28 -11.39
N LYS A 302 -1.95 -0.94 -10.63
CA LYS A 302 -1.01 -0.27 -9.74
C LYS A 302 0.37 -0.90 -9.90
N TYR A 303 1.29 -0.09 -10.38
CA TYR A 303 2.69 -0.48 -10.48
C TYR A 303 3.30 -0.47 -9.07
N ASN A 304 4.05 -1.50 -8.72
CA ASN A 304 4.75 -1.63 -7.44
C ASN A 304 3.86 -1.82 -6.20
N ILE A 305 2.68 -2.46 -6.30
CA ILE A 305 2.11 -3.06 -5.09
C ILE A 305 3.06 -4.16 -4.63
N TYR A 306 3.78 -3.91 -3.54
CA TYR A 306 4.38 -4.98 -2.78
C TYR A 306 3.24 -5.74 -2.11
N VAL A 307 2.73 -6.78 -2.77
CA VAL A 307 1.93 -7.78 -2.07
C VAL A 307 2.98 -8.70 -1.44
N PRO A 308 3.07 -8.81 -0.10
CA PRO A 308 4.12 -9.60 0.56
C PRO A 308 4.21 -11.06 0.08
N HIS A 309 3.23 -11.53 -0.69
CA HIS A 309 3.01 -12.88 -1.17
C HIS A 309 3.12 -13.10 -2.67
N GLN A 310 3.28 -12.04 -3.47
CA GLN A 310 3.36 -12.16 -4.93
C GLN A 310 4.69 -11.60 -5.38
N ILE A 311 5.64 -12.50 -5.62
CA ILE A 311 6.91 -12.14 -6.24
C ILE A 311 6.83 -12.47 -7.73
N HIS A 312 7.09 -11.46 -8.54
CA HIS A 312 6.97 -11.49 -9.99
C HIS A 312 8.31 -11.87 -10.64
N TYR A 313 8.58 -13.19 -10.75
CA TYR A 313 9.84 -13.74 -11.26
C TYR A 313 10.03 -13.67 -12.80
N GLU A 314 9.01 -13.28 -13.56
CA GLU A 314 8.94 -13.32 -15.04
C GLU A 314 9.88 -12.34 -15.74
N GLN A 315 10.25 -11.27 -15.04
CA GLN A 315 11.07 -10.18 -15.59
C GLN A 315 12.50 -10.19 -15.03
N ASN A 316 12.86 -11.21 -14.24
CA ASN A 316 14.17 -11.32 -13.62
C ASN A 316 15.12 -12.16 -14.50
N ILE A 317 16.41 -12.20 -14.14
CA ILE A 317 17.48 -13.00 -14.75
C ILE A 317 17.19 -14.52 -14.79
N LEU A 318 16.15 -14.96 -14.05
CA LEU A 318 15.62 -16.33 -13.98
C LEU A 318 14.50 -16.63 -14.99
N LYS A 319 14.17 -15.71 -15.90
CA LYS A 319 13.05 -15.84 -16.84
C LYS A 319 13.08 -17.14 -17.66
N ASP A 320 14.26 -17.56 -18.09
CA ASP A 320 14.46 -18.81 -18.82
C ASP A 320 14.15 -20.05 -17.96
N ILE A 321 14.61 -20.07 -16.71
CA ILE A 321 14.26 -21.13 -15.74
C ILE A 321 12.75 -21.11 -15.46
N TYR A 322 12.17 -19.93 -15.27
CA TYR A 322 10.73 -19.79 -15.04
C TYR A 322 9.90 -20.32 -16.21
N ARG A 323 10.29 -20.02 -17.45
CA ARG A 323 9.63 -20.50 -18.69
C ARG A 323 9.73 -22.01 -18.85
N LEU A 324 10.87 -22.62 -18.50
CA LEU A 324 11.02 -24.08 -18.51
C LEU A 324 10.02 -24.79 -17.59
N TYR A 325 9.53 -24.10 -16.54
CA TYR A 325 8.67 -24.68 -15.52
C TYR A 325 7.24 -24.11 -15.48
N ASN A 326 6.87 -23.16 -16.34
CA ASN A 326 5.52 -22.61 -16.44
C ASN A 326 5.08 -22.43 -17.91
N ASN A 327 3.99 -23.09 -18.29
CA ASN A 327 3.37 -23.02 -19.63
C ASN A 327 2.39 -21.84 -19.82
N SER A 328 2.24 -20.94 -18.83
CA SER A 328 1.19 -19.91 -18.87
C SER A 328 1.63 -18.64 -19.63
N SER A 329 1.16 -18.50 -20.87
CA SER A 329 1.32 -17.35 -21.76
C SER A 329 0.35 -16.17 -21.52
N LYS A 330 -0.30 -16.09 -20.36
CA LYS A 330 -1.26 -15.01 -20.06
C LYS A 330 -0.58 -13.87 -19.28
N GLU A 331 0.18 -13.04 -19.99
CA GLU A 331 0.91 -11.89 -19.42
C GLU A 331 0.04 -10.61 -19.26
N ASN A 332 -1.17 -10.55 -19.85
CA ASN A 332 -1.86 -9.27 -20.06
C ASN A 332 -2.51 -8.59 -18.82
N ASN A 333 -2.67 -9.26 -17.67
CA ASN A 333 -3.36 -8.69 -16.49
C ASN A 333 -2.51 -8.70 -15.20
N LYS A 334 -1.19 -8.78 -15.30
CA LYS A 334 -0.30 -9.08 -14.16
C LYS A 334 -0.34 -8.07 -13.01
N TYR A 335 -0.58 -6.79 -13.30
CA TYR A 335 -0.66 -5.70 -12.31
C TYR A 335 -2.10 -5.21 -12.11
N GLU A 336 -3.06 -6.01 -12.57
CA GLU A 336 -4.47 -5.71 -12.39
C GLU A 336 -4.93 -6.28 -11.06
N HIS A 337 -5.40 -5.40 -10.19
CA HIS A 337 -5.96 -5.72 -8.90
C HIS A 337 -7.46 -5.42 -8.94
N SER A 338 -8.22 -6.07 -8.05
CA SER A 338 -9.63 -5.77 -7.88
C SER A 338 -9.96 -5.29 -6.47
N ILE A 339 -10.86 -4.31 -6.38
CA ILE A 339 -11.50 -3.84 -5.15
C ILE A 339 -12.98 -4.12 -5.30
N ILE A 340 -13.56 -4.72 -4.26
CA ILE A 340 -15.00 -4.93 -4.17
C ILE A 340 -15.50 -3.97 -3.10
N TYR A 341 -16.43 -3.10 -3.49
CA TYR A 341 -17.02 -2.11 -2.61
C TYR A 341 -18.53 -2.30 -2.57
N GLN A 342 -19.12 -2.41 -1.38
CA GLN A 342 -20.56 -2.51 -1.22
C GLN A 342 -21.09 -1.23 -0.58
N ILE A 343 -22.05 -0.62 -1.25
CA ILE A 343 -22.64 0.68 -0.95
C ILE A 343 -24.07 0.46 -0.48
N ASP A 344 -24.41 0.91 0.72
CA ASP A 344 -25.77 0.95 1.21
C ASP A 344 -26.43 2.28 0.82
N ILE A 345 -27.28 2.26 -0.22
CA ILE A 345 -27.99 3.45 -0.69
C ILE A 345 -28.98 3.97 0.35
N THR A 346 -29.52 3.11 1.21
CA THR A 346 -30.49 3.55 2.23
C THR A 346 -29.85 4.46 3.28
N LYS A 347 -28.52 4.39 3.44
CA LYS A 347 -27.75 5.34 4.25
C LYS A 347 -27.51 6.68 3.54
N ILE A 348 -27.68 6.77 2.22
CA ILE A 348 -27.44 7.98 1.41
C ILE A 348 -28.53 9.04 1.63
N SER A 349 -29.71 8.68 2.14
CA SER A 349 -30.92 9.50 2.03
C SER A 349 -31.39 10.25 3.29
N LYS A 350 -30.48 10.66 4.20
CA LYS A 350 -30.89 11.40 5.42
C LYS A 350 -30.39 12.85 5.54
N CYS A 351 -29.57 13.35 4.62
CA CYS A 351 -29.16 14.76 4.62
C CYS A 351 -29.87 15.53 3.50
N GLN A 352 -30.60 16.59 3.84
CA GLN A 352 -31.30 17.44 2.85
C GLN A 352 -30.37 18.32 2.02
N LEU A 353 -29.10 18.47 2.42
CA LEU A 353 -28.14 19.39 1.79
C LEU A 353 -27.32 18.74 0.67
N PHE A 354 -26.89 17.48 0.85
CA PHE A 354 -26.07 16.74 -0.13
C PHE A 354 -26.35 15.23 -0.02
N ASN A 355 -26.39 14.53 -1.16
CA ASN A 355 -26.54 13.07 -1.20
C ASN A 355 -25.16 12.38 -1.08
N ILE A 356 -24.51 12.44 0.08
CA ILE A 356 -23.16 11.87 0.24
C ILE A 356 -23.24 10.50 0.90
N LEU A 357 -22.52 9.52 0.35
CA LEU A 357 -22.33 8.23 1.01
C LEU A 357 -21.02 8.26 1.80
N LEU A 358 -21.17 8.44 3.11
CA LEU A 358 -20.10 8.13 4.04
C LEU A 358 -20.24 6.67 4.43
N ASP A 359 -19.44 5.79 3.83
CA ASP A 359 -19.43 4.40 4.25
C ASP A 359 -18.82 4.31 5.65
N ASN A 360 -19.68 4.14 6.65
CA ASN A 360 -19.27 3.91 8.04
C ASN A 360 -18.78 2.46 8.26
N ASN A 361 -18.96 1.53 7.31
CA ASN A 361 -18.75 0.10 7.56
C ASN A 361 -17.32 -0.39 7.30
N GLN A 362 -16.49 0.30 6.51
CA GLN A 362 -15.14 -0.20 6.21
C GLN A 362 -14.15 -0.03 7.35
N TYR A 363 -14.40 0.91 8.24
CA TYR A 363 -13.40 1.39 9.18
C TYR A 363 -13.85 1.21 10.63
N ASN A 364 -14.11 -0.05 11.02
CA ASN A 364 -14.31 -0.45 12.42
C ASN A 364 -12.95 -0.54 13.17
N ARG A 365 -12.01 0.40 12.98
CA ARG A 365 -10.85 0.51 13.89
C ARG A 365 -11.28 1.29 15.14
N LYS A 366 -10.80 0.88 16.31
CA LYS A 366 -11.13 1.54 17.59
C LYS A 366 -10.71 3.02 17.53
N GLY A 367 -11.56 3.93 18.00
CA GLY A 367 -11.27 5.36 18.10
C GLY A 367 -11.61 6.22 16.87
N ILE A 368 -12.29 5.66 15.87
CA ILE A 368 -12.70 6.41 14.66
C ILE A 368 -13.96 7.23 14.91
N TYR A 369 -14.00 8.45 14.37
CA TYR A 369 -15.20 9.27 14.32
C TYR A 369 -16.27 8.57 13.49
N GLN A 370 -17.27 8.01 14.16
CA GLN A 370 -18.46 7.51 13.48
C GLN A 370 -19.32 8.70 13.08
N PHE A 371 -19.49 8.90 11.78
CA PHE A 371 -20.36 9.97 11.31
C PHE A 371 -21.80 9.69 11.76
N SER A 372 -22.29 10.53 12.69
CA SER A 372 -23.67 10.46 13.19
C SER A 372 -24.53 11.51 12.50
N ASN A 373 -25.55 11.05 11.79
CA ASN A 373 -26.60 11.89 11.20
C ASN A 373 -27.73 12.24 12.18
N ASN A 374 -27.59 11.95 13.48
CA ASN A 374 -28.63 12.23 14.46
C ASN A 374 -28.75 13.73 14.69
N ILE A 375 -29.68 14.33 13.96
CA ILE A 375 -30.23 15.67 14.20
C ILE A 375 -31.36 15.45 15.20
N ASP A 376 -31.01 15.34 16.49
CA ASP A 376 -32.00 15.62 17.52
C ASP A 376 -31.99 17.14 17.70
N ASP A 377 -33.12 17.73 17.32
CA ASP A 377 -33.53 19.14 17.40
C ASP A 377 -32.87 20.18 16.45
N ASN A 378 -33.71 20.70 15.56
CA ASN A 378 -33.73 22.02 14.92
C ASN A 378 -32.41 22.82 14.77
N ASN A 379 -32.04 23.09 13.51
CA ASN A 379 -31.27 24.27 13.03
C ASN A 379 -29.75 24.36 13.26
N ASP A 380 -28.96 23.33 12.97
CA ASP A 380 -27.52 23.55 12.78
C ASP A 380 -26.95 22.84 11.54
N GLN A 381 -27.24 23.40 10.36
CA GLN A 381 -26.56 23.04 9.10
C GLN A 381 -25.03 23.09 9.25
N ASN A 382 -24.54 23.95 10.14
CA ASN A 382 -23.14 24.11 10.53
C ASN A 382 -22.51 22.82 11.06
N LYS A 383 -23.25 22.10 11.89
CA LYS A 383 -22.80 20.84 12.50
C LYS A 383 -22.65 19.75 11.45
N ILE A 384 -23.44 19.80 10.38
CA ILE A 384 -23.34 18.85 9.26
C ILE A 384 -21.99 19.00 8.56
N TYR A 385 -21.60 20.22 8.17
CA TYR A 385 -20.32 20.47 7.50
C TYR A 385 -19.12 20.12 8.38
N TYR A 386 -19.18 20.45 9.68
CA TYR A 386 -18.15 20.06 10.65
C TYR A 386 -18.04 18.52 10.79
N ASN A 387 -19.17 17.82 10.91
CA ASN A 387 -19.18 16.36 10.99
C ASN A 387 -18.62 15.73 9.70
N PHE A 388 -18.90 16.30 8.53
CA PHE A 388 -18.31 15.87 7.26
C PHE A 388 -16.80 16.11 7.22
N TYR A 389 -16.34 17.29 7.65
CA TYR A 389 -14.92 17.58 7.82
C TYR A 389 -14.25 16.51 8.70
N LYS A 390 -14.78 16.25 9.90
CA LYS A 390 -14.24 15.25 10.81
C LYS A 390 -14.27 13.84 10.22
N TYR A 391 -15.27 13.49 9.41
CA TYR A 391 -15.27 12.22 8.67
C TYR A 391 -14.15 12.17 7.62
N ILE A 392 -14.04 13.15 6.73
CA ILE A 392 -13.01 13.16 5.67
C ILE A 392 -11.63 13.12 6.30
N ASN A 393 -11.40 13.92 7.33
CA ASN A 393 -10.13 13.93 8.05
C ASN A 393 -9.85 12.57 8.72
N SER A 394 -10.83 11.98 9.41
CA SER A 394 -10.66 10.66 10.03
C SER A 394 -10.33 9.57 9.00
N SER A 395 -11.01 9.58 7.86
CA SER A 395 -10.74 8.67 6.74
C SER A 395 -9.34 8.90 6.17
N ASN A 396 -8.93 10.17 6.01
CA ASN A 396 -7.61 10.51 5.50
C ASN A 396 -6.50 10.06 6.48
N ILE A 397 -6.68 10.29 7.79
CA ILE A 397 -5.75 9.81 8.83
C ILE A 397 -5.63 8.29 8.74
N LEU A 398 -6.76 7.59 8.64
CA LEU A 398 -6.79 6.14 8.63
C LEU A 398 -6.02 5.50 7.48
N LEU A 399 -6.14 6.08 6.29
CA LEU A 399 -5.43 5.64 5.09
C LEU A 399 -3.93 5.93 5.17
N ASN A 400 -3.53 6.85 6.03
CA ASN A 400 -2.14 7.27 6.26
C ASN A 400 -1.54 6.72 7.56
N ILE A 401 -2.23 5.79 8.24
CA ILE A 401 -1.70 5.00 9.37
C ILE A 401 -1.71 3.51 9.02
N SER A 402 -0.81 2.75 9.63
CA SER A 402 -0.75 1.29 9.47
C SER A 402 -2.05 0.63 9.94
N THR A 403 -2.42 -0.49 9.32
CA THR A 403 -3.59 -1.29 9.73
C THR A 403 -3.54 -1.78 11.18
N ASN A 404 -2.35 -1.85 11.75
CA ASN A 404 -2.11 -2.34 13.11
C ASN A 404 -2.11 -1.20 14.14
N MET A 405 -2.26 0.05 13.70
CA MET A 405 -2.25 1.25 14.53
C MET A 405 -3.64 1.89 14.62
N ASP A 406 -3.85 2.62 15.71
CA ASP A 406 -5.00 3.51 15.93
C ASP A 406 -4.55 4.81 16.62
N LEU A 407 -5.48 5.74 16.82
CA LEU A 407 -5.18 7.03 17.45
C LEU A 407 -4.70 6.89 18.90
N HIS A 408 -5.16 5.88 19.63
CA HIS A 408 -4.73 5.66 21.01
C HIS A 408 -3.27 5.22 21.08
N LEU A 409 -2.90 4.22 20.27
CA LEU A 409 -1.51 3.77 20.16
C LEU A 409 -0.59 4.90 19.70
N LEU A 410 -0.99 5.71 18.72
CA LEU A 410 -0.20 6.86 18.29
C LEU A 410 0.07 7.87 19.41
N ASN A 411 -0.89 8.12 20.29
CA ASN A 411 -0.69 8.98 21.46
C ASN A 411 0.31 8.36 22.45
N LEU A 412 0.23 7.05 22.71
CA LEU A 412 1.21 6.35 23.54
C LEU A 412 2.63 6.43 22.94
N GLU A 413 2.74 6.26 21.62
CA GLU A 413 4.03 6.41 20.93
C GLU A 413 4.56 7.85 21.00
N LEU A 414 3.68 8.86 20.91
CA LEU A 414 4.05 10.27 21.08
C LEU A 414 4.60 10.56 22.48
N GLU A 415 3.98 10.02 23.53
CA GLU A 415 4.48 10.14 24.91
C GLU A 415 5.89 9.57 25.05
N GLN A 416 6.14 8.39 24.48
CA GLN A 416 7.45 7.75 24.50
C GLN A 416 8.51 8.57 23.74
N ILE A 417 8.17 9.15 22.59
CA ILE A 417 9.08 10.04 21.87
C ILE A 417 9.36 11.31 22.66
N ASN A 418 8.35 11.86 23.37
CA ASN A 418 8.55 13.00 24.24
C ASN A 418 9.54 12.68 25.37
N GLU A 419 9.43 11.51 26.01
CA GLU A 419 10.39 11.06 27.03
C GLU A 419 11.82 10.96 26.46
N LEU A 420 11.98 10.40 25.27
CA LEU A 420 13.28 10.35 24.60
C LEU A 420 13.85 11.75 24.33
N LEU A 421 13.02 12.68 23.84
CA LEU A 421 13.42 14.06 23.54
C LEU A 421 13.77 14.88 24.80
N LEU A 422 13.38 14.44 26.00
CA LEU A 422 13.88 15.05 27.24
C LEU A 422 15.36 14.74 27.48
N LEU A 423 15.84 13.59 26.99
CA LEU A 423 17.23 13.16 27.09
C LEU A 423 18.05 13.59 25.88
N GLU A 424 17.47 13.45 24.69
CA GLU A 424 18.13 13.59 23.38
C GLU A 424 17.37 14.62 22.53
N ASN A 425 17.35 15.86 23.02
CA ASN A 425 16.55 16.95 22.47
C ASN A 425 16.83 17.25 20.99
N ASP A 426 18.07 17.07 20.54
CA ASP A 426 18.52 17.39 19.18
C ASP A 426 18.45 16.18 18.22
N CYS A 427 17.82 15.07 18.64
CA CYS A 427 17.59 13.95 17.75
C CYS A 427 16.56 14.32 16.67
N LYS A 428 17.05 14.71 15.49
CA LYS A 428 16.20 15.09 14.35
C LYS A 428 15.21 13.99 13.91
N PHE A 429 15.56 12.72 14.09
CA PHE A 429 14.69 11.62 13.70
C PHE A 429 13.52 11.44 14.68
N ALA A 430 13.77 11.61 15.98
CA ALA A 430 12.74 11.66 17.00
C ALA A 430 11.82 12.88 16.80
N LEU A 431 12.39 14.06 16.59
CA LEU A 431 11.65 15.29 16.30
C LEU A 431 10.78 15.14 15.04
N TYR A 432 11.31 14.59 13.95
CA TYR A 432 10.55 14.39 12.72
C TYR A 432 9.44 13.34 12.88
N THR A 433 9.68 12.28 13.65
CA THR A 433 8.64 11.27 13.95
C THR A 433 7.55 11.86 14.83
N LYS A 434 7.91 12.66 15.84
CA LYS A 434 6.97 13.45 16.66
C LYS A 434 6.12 14.36 15.76
N PHE A 435 6.75 15.10 14.85
CA PHE A 435 6.05 15.94 13.88
C PHE A 435 5.00 15.15 13.06
N GLU A 436 5.39 14.00 12.50
CA GLU A 436 4.50 13.16 11.70
C GLU A 436 3.31 12.62 12.52
N ILE A 437 3.51 12.30 13.80
CA ILE A 437 2.40 11.89 14.69
C ILE A 437 1.48 13.09 14.98
N LEU A 438 2.03 14.22 15.44
CA LEU A 438 1.28 15.44 15.75
C LEU A 438 0.43 15.92 14.57
N LYS A 439 0.98 15.86 13.35
CA LYS A 439 0.31 16.15 12.08
C LYS A 439 -0.96 15.32 11.87
N ARG A 440 -0.97 14.06 12.30
CA ARG A 440 -2.11 13.13 12.12
C ARG A 440 -3.14 13.23 13.24
N ILE A 441 -2.73 13.60 14.45
CA ILE A 441 -3.65 13.80 15.58
C ILE A 441 -4.19 15.24 15.66
N GLU A 442 -3.93 16.08 14.65
CA GLU A 442 -4.36 17.49 14.57
C GLU A 442 -3.78 18.44 15.63
N HIS A 443 -2.65 18.09 16.26
CA HIS A 443 -1.94 18.98 17.19
C HIS A 443 -1.06 19.99 16.44
N PHE A 444 -1.68 20.86 15.63
CA PHE A 444 -0.98 21.72 14.66
C PHE A 444 -0.01 22.73 15.31
N GLU A 445 -0.41 23.35 16.42
CA GLU A 445 0.44 24.32 17.13
C GLU A 445 1.73 23.69 17.65
N GLU A 446 1.63 22.48 18.19
CA GLU A 446 2.80 21.71 18.62
C GLU A 446 3.64 21.25 17.42
N ALA A 447 3.00 20.80 16.34
CA ALA A 447 3.69 20.39 15.12
C ALA A 447 4.53 21.53 14.50
N LEU A 448 3.99 22.76 14.48
CA LEU A 448 4.68 23.95 13.99
C LEU A 448 5.91 24.28 14.85
N LYS A 449 5.80 24.21 16.18
CA LYS A 449 6.95 24.39 17.09
C LYS A 449 8.04 23.36 16.84
N VAL A 450 7.66 22.10 16.59
CA VAL A 450 8.61 21.04 16.25
C VAL A 450 9.29 21.30 14.90
N LEU A 451 8.55 21.77 13.88
CA LEU A 451 9.14 22.16 12.60
C LEU A 451 10.12 23.32 12.75
N ASP A 452 9.79 24.34 13.53
CA ASP A 452 10.72 25.46 13.79
C ASP A 452 12.02 25.00 14.44
N TYR A 453 11.94 23.99 15.30
CA TYR A 453 13.12 23.38 15.89
C TYR A 453 13.90 22.51 14.89
N LEU A 454 13.20 21.70 14.08
CA LEU A 454 13.82 20.90 13.00
C LEU A 454 14.58 21.76 11.99
N LYS A 455 14.07 22.95 11.64
CA LYS A 455 14.76 23.92 10.77
C LYS A 455 16.11 24.36 11.34
N GLN A 456 16.26 24.37 12.67
CA GLN A 456 17.51 24.72 13.36
C GLN A 456 18.45 23.52 13.45
N VAL A 457 17.94 22.34 13.83
CA VAL A 457 18.73 21.13 14.07
C VAL A 457 19.17 20.42 12.78
N ASP A 458 18.37 20.42 11.72
CA ASP A 458 18.68 19.77 10.42
C ASP A 458 18.62 20.77 9.26
N PHE A 459 19.47 21.79 9.33
CA PHE A 459 19.53 22.91 8.37
C PHE A 459 19.67 22.47 6.90
N LEU A 460 20.30 21.31 6.64
CA LEU A 460 20.42 20.75 5.29
C LEU A 460 19.06 20.46 4.62
N ARG A 461 17.99 20.30 5.42
CA ARG A 461 16.61 20.08 4.96
C ARG A 461 15.69 21.28 5.20
N LEU A 462 16.25 22.48 5.39
CA LEU A 462 15.48 23.70 5.68
C LEU A 462 14.31 23.92 4.71
N GLU A 463 14.56 23.84 3.41
CA GLU A 463 13.52 24.05 2.39
C GLU A 463 12.44 22.95 2.43
N TYR A 464 12.81 21.72 2.76
CA TYR A 464 11.85 20.64 2.95
C TYR A 464 10.93 20.89 4.15
N TYR A 465 11.46 21.39 5.27
CA TYR A 465 10.64 21.74 6.43
C TYR A 465 9.76 22.97 6.20
N LYS A 466 10.20 23.95 5.39
CA LYS A 466 9.35 25.06 4.95
C LYS A 466 8.17 24.57 4.11
N ASP A 467 8.41 23.63 3.20
CA ASP A 467 7.33 23.05 2.40
C ASP A 467 6.36 22.24 3.31
N GLN A 468 6.86 21.54 4.33
CA GLN A 468 6.01 20.88 5.35
C GLN A 468 5.23 21.88 6.22
N GLU A 469 5.83 23.00 6.60
CA GLU A 469 5.16 24.07 7.36
C GLU A 469 3.99 24.65 6.58
N THR A 470 4.17 24.94 5.28
CA THR A 470 3.06 25.39 4.41
C THR A 470 1.94 24.36 4.37
N GLU A 471 2.27 23.06 4.27
CA GLU A 471 1.27 21.98 4.31
C GLU A 471 0.44 22.00 5.60
N ILE A 472 1.10 22.15 6.75
CA ILE A 472 0.46 22.19 8.06
C ILE A 472 -0.38 23.44 8.26
N LEU A 473 0.10 24.60 7.82
CA LEU A 473 -0.65 25.85 7.91
C LEU A 473 -1.95 25.79 7.11
N ILE A 474 -1.94 25.18 5.92
CA ILE A 474 -3.16 24.96 5.12
C ILE A 474 -4.14 24.07 5.90
N LYS A 475 -3.68 22.92 6.42
CA LYS A 475 -4.53 22.00 7.19
C LYS A 475 -5.10 22.66 8.44
N LYS A 476 -4.26 23.41 9.18
CA LYS A 476 -4.67 24.18 10.34
C LYS A 476 -5.74 25.21 10.00
N ARG A 477 -5.61 25.93 8.89
CA ARG A 477 -6.60 26.94 8.47
C ARG A 477 -7.94 26.31 8.10
N ILE A 478 -7.92 25.14 7.47
CA ILE A 478 -9.14 24.36 7.18
C ILE A 478 -9.76 23.88 8.50
N HIS A 479 -8.96 23.35 9.42
CA HIS A 479 -9.40 22.94 10.75
C HIS A 479 -10.04 24.10 11.52
N ASP A 480 -9.33 25.23 11.62
CA ASP A 480 -9.78 26.43 12.33
C ASP A 480 -11.06 27.00 11.69
N TYR A 481 -11.20 26.95 10.36
CA TYR A 481 -12.44 27.34 9.65
C TYR A 481 -13.65 26.52 10.13
N TYR A 482 -13.47 25.23 10.37
CA TYR A 482 -14.54 24.35 10.86
C TYR A 482 -14.72 24.43 12.38
N GLU A 483 -13.66 24.51 13.20
CA GLU A 483 -13.73 24.54 14.67
C GLU A 483 -14.18 25.88 15.27
N THR A 484 -13.67 26.99 14.76
CA THR A 484 -14.01 28.33 15.31
C THR A 484 -15.42 28.77 14.92
N SER A 485 -16.05 28.04 14.00
CA SER A 485 -17.39 28.34 13.54
C SER A 485 -18.44 27.72 14.48
N GLU A 486 -19.09 28.55 15.29
CA GLU A 486 -20.51 28.34 15.64
C GLU A 486 -21.42 28.41 14.38
N LYS A 487 -20.84 28.35 13.16
CA LYS A 487 -21.39 28.89 11.90
C LYS A 487 -20.75 28.26 10.64
N GLY A 488 -20.80 26.94 10.48
CA GLY A 488 -20.51 26.24 9.21
C GLY A 488 -21.38 26.59 7.99
N ASN A 489 -22.07 27.74 7.97
CA ASN A 489 -22.86 28.27 6.87
C ASN A 489 -22.59 29.76 6.67
N ASN A 490 -21.45 30.26 7.16
CA ASN A 490 -21.03 31.58 6.76
C ASN A 490 -20.43 31.49 5.35
N ASN A 491 -20.88 32.39 4.49
CA ASN A 491 -20.30 32.70 3.18
C ASN A 491 -18.89 33.34 3.34
N GLU A 492 -18.18 32.97 4.41
CA GLU A 492 -16.86 33.43 4.80
C GLU A 492 -15.81 32.78 3.92
N MET A 493 -14.75 33.53 3.67
CA MET A 493 -13.67 33.13 2.79
C MET A 493 -12.57 32.46 3.60
N LEU A 494 -12.20 31.24 3.23
CA LEU A 494 -11.01 30.59 3.77
C LEU A 494 -9.78 31.35 3.30
N ASP A 495 -9.15 32.06 4.23
CA ASP A 495 -7.95 32.85 3.99
C ASP A 495 -6.69 31.96 4.00
N LEU A 496 -6.11 31.77 2.82
CA LEU A 496 -4.82 31.12 2.58
C LEU A 496 -3.80 32.09 1.96
N THR A 497 -3.96 33.40 2.21
CA THR A 497 -3.08 34.43 1.66
C THR A 497 -1.72 34.44 2.35
N HIS A 498 -0.68 34.87 1.64
CA HIS A 498 0.67 35.08 2.19
C HIS A 498 1.34 33.84 2.83
N MET A 499 0.93 32.62 2.47
CA MET A 499 1.48 31.37 3.01
C MET A 499 2.65 30.79 2.19
N ASN A 500 3.11 31.52 1.18
CA ASN A 500 4.16 31.09 0.25
C ASN A 500 3.82 29.77 -0.49
N ILE A 501 2.54 29.56 -0.79
CA ILE A 501 2.06 28.36 -1.48
C ILE A 501 2.63 28.36 -2.92
N LYS A 502 3.37 27.32 -3.27
CA LYS A 502 3.96 27.12 -4.62
C LYS A 502 3.10 26.24 -5.52
N SER A 503 2.41 25.26 -4.93
CA SER A 503 1.55 24.29 -5.63
C SER A 503 0.50 23.73 -4.67
N ILE A 504 -0.69 23.42 -5.18
CA ILE A 504 -1.74 22.70 -4.44
C ILE A 504 -1.92 21.36 -5.14
N ILE A 505 -1.77 20.26 -4.42
CA ILE A 505 -1.79 18.91 -5.01
C ILE A 505 -2.83 18.10 -4.25
N TYR A 506 -3.78 17.48 -4.95
CA TYR A 506 -4.70 16.52 -4.33
C TYR A 506 -3.90 15.41 -3.60
N PRO A 507 -4.29 14.97 -2.39
CA PRO A 507 -5.49 15.35 -1.62
C PRO A 507 -5.27 16.46 -0.57
N LEU A 508 -4.25 17.33 -0.69
CA LEU A 508 -3.86 18.28 0.38
C LEU A 508 -5.02 19.11 0.98
N MET A 509 -5.98 19.51 0.15
CA MET A 509 -7.14 20.31 0.57
C MET A 509 -8.44 19.50 0.55
N ILE A 510 -8.38 18.17 0.64
CA ILE A 510 -9.57 17.34 0.56
C ILE A 510 -10.55 17.62 1.71
N GLU A 511 -10.05 18.02 2.87
CA GLU A 511 -10.86 18.43 4.00
C GLU A 511 -11.62 19.75 3.74
N ALA A 512 -11.20 20.56 2.78
CA ALA A 512 -11.89 21.78 2.36
C ALA A 512 -13.08 21.53 1.41
N PHE A 513 -13.49 20.27 1.22
CA PHE A 513 -14.45 19.82 0.19
C PHE A 513 -15.73 20.66 0.06
N PHE A 514 -16.23 21.19 1.19
CA PHE A 514 -17.48 21.98 1.25
C PHE A 514 -17.28 23.50 1.41
N ILE A 515 -16.04 23.98 1.47
CA ILE A 515 -15.75 25.40 1.64
C ILE A 515 -16.12 26.16 0.36
N PRO A 516 -17.04 27.15 0.43
CA PRO A 516 -17.56 27.81 -0.76
C PRO A 516 -16.65 28.89 -1.34
N LYS A 517 -15.76 29.46 -0.52
CA LYS A 517 -14.91 30.59 -0.90
C LYS A 517 -13.50 30.40 -0.38
N ILE A 518 -12.51 30.53 -1.25
CA ILE A 518 -11.10 30.35 -0.88
C ILE A 518 -10.27 31.51 -1.44
N ASP A 519 -9.44 32.11 -0.60
CA ASP A 519 -8.46 33.12 -1.00
C ASP A 519 -7.05 32.55 -1.01
N LEU A 520 -6.46 32.49 -2.20
CA LEU A 520 -5.08 32.07 -2.43
C LEU A 520 -4.22 33.23 -2.93
N SER A 521 -4.67 34.47 -2.77
CA SER A 521 -3.94 35.64 -3.23
C SER A 521 -2.61 35.85 -2.50
N ASN A 522 -1.68 36.55 -3.15
CA ASN A 522 -0.35 36.87 -2.61
C ASN A 522 0.50 35.64 -2.24
N ASN A 523 0.45 34.60 -3.06
CA ASN A 523 1.28 33.40 -2.96
C ASN A 523 2.28 33.31 -4.14
N SER A 524 2.92 32.15 -4.33
CA SER A 524 3.87 31.89 -5.41
C SER A 524 3.41 30.78 -6.35
N ILE A 525 2.09 30.60 -6.50
CA ILE A 525 1.50 29.53 -7.31
C ILE A 525 1.86 29.78 -8.77
N SER A 526 2.46 28.79 -9.43
CA SER A 526 2.90 28.88 -10.84
C SER A 526 2.29 27.79 -11.72
N GLU A 527 2.22 28.02 -13.03
CA GLU A 527 1.70 27.05 -14.03
C GLU A 527 2.50 25.75 -14.10
N GLY A 528 3.70 25.76 -13.52
CA GLY A 528 4.71 24.70 -13.61
C GLY A 528 4.35 23.40 -12.88
N TYR A 529 3.07 23.09 -12.66
CA TYR A 529 2.54 21.79 -12.19
C TYR A 529 1.03 21.65 -12.52
N ASN A 530 0.60 22.01 -13.74
CA ASN A 530 -0.82 21.91 -14.18
C ASN A 530 -1.43 20.48 -14.25
N GLY A 531 -0.93 19.51 -13.49
CA GLY A 531 -1.21 18.08 -13.71
C GLY A 531 -1.36 17.18 -12.49
N LYS A 532 -1.86 17.68 -11.36
CA LYS A 532 -2.43 16.83 -10.29
C LYS A 532 -3.61 17.54 -9.60
N GLY A 533 -4.77 17.57 -10.27
CA GLY A 533 -6.09 17.89 -9.70
C GLY A 533 -6.13 18.97 -8.61
N THR A 534 -5.79 20.21 -8.94
CA THR A 534 -5.43 21.27 -7.98
C THR A 534 -6.58 21.68 -7.04
N LEU A 535 -7.80 21.91 -7.54
CA LEU A 535 -8.97 22.31 -6.71
C LEU A 535 -10.33 21.83 -7.27
N ASN A 536 -10.36 21.23 -8.47
CA ASN A 536 -11.60 20.89 -9.17
C ASN A 536 -12.41 19.76 -8.50
N PHE A 537 -11.86 19.17 -7.44
CA PHE A 537 -12.53 18.19 -6.58
C PHE A 537 -13.34 18.84 -5.46
N LEU A 538 -13.16 20.15 -5.18
CA LEU A 538 -13.89 20.86 -4.14
C LEU A 538 -15.34 21.07 -4.60
N TYR A 539 -16.26 20.35 -3.97
CA TYR A 539 -17.66 20.24 -4.40
C TYR A 539 -18.39 21.57 -4.41
N ASN A 540 -18.24 22.35 -3.34
CA ASN A 540 -19.04 23.57 -3.13
C ASN A 540 -18.29 24.87 -3.47
N LEU A 541 -17.08 24.80 -4.06
CA LEU A 541 -16.29 25.99 -4.36
C LEU A 541 -17.01 26.88 -5.39
N ARG A 542 -17.33 28.12 -5.01
CA ARG A 542 -18.03 29.14 -5.81
C ARG A 542 -17.18 30.38 -6.07
N GLU A 543 -16.29 30.74 -5.13
CA GLU A 543 -15.41 31.91 -5.24
C GLU A 543 -13.96 31.50 -4.97
N LEU A 544 -13.06 31.89 -5.87
CA LEU A 544 -11.64 31.58 -5.78
C LEU A 544 -10.81 32.83 -6.12
N CYS A 545 -10.11 33.39 -5.13
CA CYS A 545 -9.23 34.54 -5.32
C CYS A 545 -7.79 34.07 -5.59
N LEU A 546 -7.20 34.47 -6.73
CA LEU A 546 -5.85 34.05 -7.15
C LEU A 546 -4.91 35.25 -7.43
N ASN A 547 -5.29 36.45 -7.01
CA ASN A 547 -4.54 37.68 -7.29
C ASN A 547 -3.09 37.59 -6.80
N ASN A 548 -2.16 38.24 -7.51
CA ASN A 548 -0.74 38.31 -7.13
C ASN A 548 -0.06 36.94 -6.96
N ASN A 549 -0.35 36.01 -7.87
CA ASN A 549 0.37 34.74 -8.05
C ASN A 549 1.21 34.75 -9.35
N LYS A 550 1.96 33.68 -9.61
CA LYS A 550 2.80 33.51 -10.81
C LYS A 550 2.09 32.71 -11.92
N LEU A 551 0.78 32.90 -12.06
CA LEU A 551 -0.07 32.20 -13.04
C LEU A 551 -0.09 32.96 -14.37
N LYS A 552 0.06 32.26 -15.51
CA LYS A 552 -0.20 32.84 -16.85
C LYS A 552 -1.50 32.31 -17.47
N ASN A 553 -1.87 31.07 -17.18
CA ASN A 553 -3.12 30.41 -17.57
C ASN A 553 -3.61 29.54 -16.41
N PHE A 554 -4.90 29.62 -16.09
CA PHE A 554 -5.56 28.76 -15.10
C PHE A 554 -6.64 27.93 -15.80
N ILE A 555 -6.53 26.61 -15.73
CA ILE A 555 -7.53 25.69 -16.31
C ILE A 555 -8.39 25.16 -15.17
N TYR A 556 -9.61 25.67 -15.07
CA TYR A 556 -10.61 25.18 -14.13
C TYR A 556 -11.63 24.34 -14.89
N ASN A 557 -11.58 23.02 -14.72
CA ASN A 557 -12.55 22.07 -15.27
C ASN A 557 -13.28 21.43 -14.08
N GLN A 558 -14.38 22.02 -13.65
CA GLN A 558 -15.21 21.51 -12.56
C GLN A 558 -16.02 20.31 -13.08
N LEU A 559 -15.87 19.16 -12.44
CA LEU A 559 -16.62 17.94 -12.81
C LEU A 559 -17.97 17.82 -12.09
N ILE A 560 -18.18 18.64 -11.07
CA ILE A 560 -19.12 18.32 -10.00
C ILE A 560 -20.42 19.15 -10.09
N LEU A 561 -20.50 20.18 -10.94
CA LEU A 561 -21.68 21.04 -11.06
C LEU A 561 -22.24 21.10 -12.48
N ASP A 562 -23.43 20.48 -12.63
CA ASP A 562 -24.56 21.03 -13.40
C ASP A 562 -25.62 21.50 -12.38
N SER A 563 -25.30 22.51 -11.56
CA SER A 563 -26.31 23.17 -10.71
C SER A 563 -26.17 24.68 -10.76
#